data_AF-A0A7X9BDH7-F1
#
_entry.id   AF-A0A7X9BDH7-F1
#
_cell.length_a   1.000
_cell.length_b   1.000
_cell.length_c   1.000
_cell.angle_alpha   90.00
_cell.angle_beta   90.00
_cell.angle_gamma   90.00
#
_symmetry.space_group_name_H-M   'P 1'
#
loop_
_entity.id
_entity.type
_entity.pdbx_description
1 polymer ?
#
loop_
_entity_poly.entity_id
_entity_poly.type
_entity_poly.pdbx_seq_one_letter_code
_entity_poly.pdbx_strand_id
1 'polypeptide(L)'
;MNKEIFISESFTNSINQYLRCKNKPDGIEFNSFLVVLVRILVIIYDELDIVNPFYLNKEEVLYRNLQKYGYPRNSIVSFFNMFNKFDENPSEKVFIELQKSVVDMFSKKKKAIKVSSGEIEKIKGLLFSPDACNSLIVSYNFMMTKNPYEVMNYFITKISEEENEVKSVRKKEFLNLEAYEILRYSLDEIEKMSVDELDAVNKKVYNFFNINVNTINKEYLLNKAVYNYSHPKSAFSTGNGYVDILFYLAITATIGFVIFILTIIF
;
A
#
# COMPACT_ATOMS: atom_id res chain seq x y z
N MET A 1 36.15 -28.15 -20.34
CA MET A 1 35.27 -27.19 -21.03
C MET A 1 35.58 -25.84 -20.43
N ASN A 2 36.20 -24.91 -21.15
CA ASN A 2 36.35 -23.55 -20.65
C ASN A 2 34.93 -23.00 -20.48
N LYS A 3 34.50 -22.77 -19.23
CA LYS A 3 33.25 -22.06 -18.98
C LYS A 3 33.49 -20.65 -19.48
N GLU A 4 32.83 -20.26 -20.57
CA GLU A 4 32.78 -18.85 -20.94
C GLU A 4 32.22 -18.08 -19.75
N ILE A 5 32.97 -17.08 -19.31
CA ILE A 5 32.55 -16.15 -18.29
C ILE A 5 31.47 -15.27 -18.93
N PHE A 6 30.31 -15.17 -18.28
CA PHE A 6 29.21 -14.32 -18.74
C PHE A 6 29.39 -12.88 -18.27
N ILE A 7 28.91 -12.51 -17.08
CA ILE A 7 29.10 -11.17 -16.49
C ILE A 7 30.36 -11.11 -15.62
N SER A 8 30.51 -12.12 -14.77
CA SER A 8 31.65 -12.34 -13.88
C SER A 8 31.71 -13.82 -13.53
N GLU A 9 32.85 -14.28 -13.00
CA GLU A 9 32.99 -15.67 -12.55
C GLU A 9 31.98 -16.00 -11.46
N SER A 10 31.84 -15.10 -10.47
CA SER A 10 30.89 -15.18 -9.37
C SER A 10 29.44 -15.35 -9.84
N PHE A 11 29.00 -14.51 -10.78
CA PHE A 11 27.63 -14.56 -11.29
C PHE A 11 27.41 -15.78 -12.19
N THR A 12 28.39 -16.13 -13.02
CA THR A 12 28.37 -17.32 -13.87
C THR A 12 28.24 -18.59 -13.02
N ASN A 13 28.99 -18.68 -11.92
CA ASN A 13 28.92 -19.81 -11.00
C ASN A 13 27.57 -19.86 -10.28
N SER A 14 27.04 -18.71 -9.85
CA SER A 14 25.76 -18.62 -9.16
C SER A 14 24.57 -19.03 -10.04
N ILE A 15 24.53 -18.61 -11.31
CA ILE A 15 23.50 -19.07 -12.26
C ILE A 15 23.63 -20.58 -12.51
N ASN A 16 24.84 -21.08 -12.73
CA ASN A 16 25.05 -22.52 -12.94
C ASN A 16 24.60 -23.35 -11.72
N GLN A 17 24.90 -22.88 -10.51
CA GLN A 17 24.44 -23.51 -9.27
C GLN A 17 22.92 -23.49 -9.21
N TYR A 18 22.27 -22.32 -9.39
CA TYR A 18 20.81 -22.19 -9.46
C TYR A 18 20.19 -23.22 -10.41
N LEU A 19 20.69 -23.30 -11.66
CA LEU A 19 20.17 -24.23 -12.67
C LEU A 19 20.33 -25.70 -12.25
N ARG A 20 21.42 -26.04 -11.56
CA ARG A 20 21.68 -27.40 -11.05
C ARG A 20 20.79 -27.78 -9.88
N CYS A 21 20.49 -26.83 -8.98
CA CYS A 21 19.81 -27.11 -7.72
C CYS A 21 18.36 -26.60 -7.64
N LYS A 22 17.80 -25.99 -8.69
CA LYS A 22 16.41 -25.47 -8.70
C LYS A 22 15.32 -26.50 -8.38
N ASN A 23 15.60 -27.79 -8.59
CA ASN A 23 14.69 -28.89 -8.25
C ASN A 23 14.90 -29.46 -6.83
N LYS A 24 15.80 -28.86 -6.03
CA LYS A 24 16.15 -29.28 -4.66
C LYS A 24 16.06 -28.08 -3.71
N PRO A 25 14.84 -27.63 -3.36
CA PRO A 25 14.61 -26.40 -2.63
C PRO A 25 15.23 -26.37 -1.23
N ASP A 26 15.43 -27.53 -0.60
CA ASP A 26 16.03 -27.65 0.74
C ASP A 26 17.56 -27.79 0.71
N GLY A 27 18.17 -27.79 -0.47
CA GLY A 27 19.62 -27.95 -0.63
C GLY A 27 20.40 -26.74 -0.11
N ILE A 28 21.58 -27.00 0.46
CA ILE A 28 22.48 -25.95 0.96
C ILE A 28 22.86 -24.98 -0.16
N GLU A 29 23.23 -25.49 -1.33
CA GLU A 29 23.62 -24.67 -2.48
C GLU A 29 22.49 -23.75 -2.96
N PHE A 30 21.26 -24.25 -2.98
CA PHE A 30 20.09 -23.48 -3.44
C PHE A 30 19.75 -22.32 -2.49
N ASN A 31 20.13 -22.45 -1.22
CA ASN A 31 19.93 -21.46 -0.17
C ASN A 31 21.20 -20.67 0.17
N SER A 32 22.27 -20.84 -0.61
CA SER A 32 23.47 -20.01 -0.50
C SER A 32 23.19 -18.59 -0.99
N PHE A 33 23.86 -17.60 -0.40
CA PHE A 33 23.54 -16.18 -0.56
C PHE A 33 23.47 -15.72 -2.03
N LEU A 34 24.53 -15.94 -2.81
CA LEU A 34 24.58 -15.47 -4.20
C LEU A 34 23.57 -16.20 -5.10
N VAL A 35 23.30 -17.48 -4.83
CA VAL A 35 22.25 -18.24 -5.53
C VAL A 35 20.86 -17.72 -5.16
N VAL A 36 20.64 -17.34 -3.90
CA VAL A 36 19.38 -16.69 -3.47
C VAL A 36 19.18 -15.35 -4.18
N LEU A 37 20.22 -14.55 -4.38
CA LEU A 37 20.10 -13.32 -5.17
C LEU A 37 19.68 -13.62 -6.62
N VAL A 38 20.22 -14.66 -7.25
CA VAL A 38 19.77 -15.12 -8.59
C VAL A 38 18.31 -15.55 -8.56
N ARG A 39 17.88 -16.29 -7.52
CA ARG A 39 16.46 -16.68 -7.35
C ARG A 39 15.55 -15.47 -7.24
N ILE A 40 15.95 -14.43 -6.52
CA ILE A 40 15.20 -13.19 -6.40
C ILE A 40 15.11 -12.50 -7.77
N LEU A 41 16.22 -12.40 -8.53
CA LEU A 41 16.20 -11.86 -9.90
C LEU A 41 15.22 -12.63 -10.81
N VAL A 42 15.20 -13.97 -10.72
CA VAL A 42 14.24 -14.81 -11.46
C VAL A 42 12.79 -14.52 -11.06
N ILE A 43 12.50 -14.26 -9.78
CA ILE A 43 11.13 -13.88 -9.35
C ILE A 43 10.76 -12.47 -9.84
N ILE A 44 11.72 -11.54 -9.89
CA ILE A 44 11.45 -10.17 -10.36
C ILE A 44 11.23 -10.15 -11.88
N TYR A 45 12.11 -10.78 -12.65
CA TYR A 45 12.18 -10.61 -14.10
C TYR A 45 11.70 -11.80 -14.92
N ASP A 46 11.40 -12.94 -14.29
CA ASP A 46 11.16 -14.27 -14.89
C ASP A 46 12.43 -15.05 -15.24
N GLU A 47 12.34 -16.38 -15.20
CA GLU A 47 13.50 -17.27 -15.41
C GLU A 47 14.09 -17.10 -16.81
N LEU A 48 13.25 -16.96 -17.84
CA LEU A 48 13.69 -16.80 -19.23
C LEU A 48 14.49 -15.50 -19.43
N ASP A 49 14.10 -14.42 -18.77
CA ASP A 49 14.76 -13.11 -18.88
C ASP A 49 16.14 -13.11 -18.18
N ILE A 50 16.41 -14.05 -17.29
CA ILE A 50 17.72 -14.22 -16.63
C ILE A 50 18.57 -15.30 -17.33
N VAL A 51 17.96 -16.44 -17.66
CA VAL A 51 18.67 -17.64 -18.12
C VAL A 51 18.96 -17.62 -19.62
N ASN A 52 18.08 -17.05 -20.45
CA ASN A 52 18.33 -17.01 -21.90
C ASN A 52 19.55 -16.14 -22.27
N PRO A 53 19.71 -14.91 -21.71
CA PRO A 53 20.92 -14.12 -21.95
C PRO A 53 22.21 -14.86 -21.55
N PHE A 54 22.14 -15.64 -20.46
CA PHE A 54 23.25 -16.46 -20.00
C PHE A 54 23.61 -17.56 -21.00
N TYR A 55 22.65 -18.35 -21.47
CA TYR A 55 22.92 -19.40 -22.46
C TYR A 55 23.42 -18.87 -23.81
N LEU A 56 22.95 -17.68 -24.21
CA LEU A 56 23.36 -17.03 -25.45
C LEU A 56 24.66 -16.23 -25.31
N ASN A 57 25.20 -16.14 -24.09
CA ASN A 57 26.32 -15.28 -23.72
C ASN A 57 26.14 -13.82 -24.22
N LYS A 58 24.95 -13.24 -23.96
CA LYS A 58 24.55 -11.88 -24.37
C LYS A 58 24.30 -10.96 -23.17
N GLU A 59 25.36 -10.38 -22.62
CA GLU A 59 25.28 -9.55 -21.41
C GLU A 59 24.33 -8.35 -21.60
N GLU A 60 24.42 -7.68 -22.75
CA GLU A 60 23.56 -6.54 -23.09
C GLU A 60 22.07 -6.88 -23.12
N VAL A 61 21.71 -8.15 -23.35
CA VAL A 61 20.30 -8.59 -23.24
C VAL A 61 19.92 -8.70 -21.78
N LEU A 62 20.78 -9.23 -20.91
CA LEU A 62 20.53 -9.26 -19.47
C LEU A 62 20.38 -7.85 -18.90
N TYR A 63 21.29 -6.92 -19.23
CA TYR A 63 21.18 -5.54 -18.77
C TYR A 63 19.84 -4.92 -19.19
N ARG A 64 19.42 -5.10 -20.45
CA ARG A 64 18.11 -4.61 -20.92
C ARG A 64 16.94 -5.24 -20.17
N ASN A 65 17.00 -6.54 -19.89
CA ASN A 65 15.97 -7.24 -19.12
C ASN A 65 15.86 -6.70 -17.69
N LEU A 66 17.00 -6.45 -17.03
CA LEU A 66 17.03 -5.85 -15.69
C LEU A 66 16.60 -4.37 -15.69
N GLN A 67 16.62 -3.69 -16.84
CA GLN A 67 16.10 -2.33 -17.01
C GLN A 67 14.61 -2.28 -17.36
N LYS A 68 13.95 -3.42 -17.59
CA LYS A 68 12.54 -3.52 -18.05
C LYS A 68 11.55 -2.73 -17.20
N TYR A 69 11.80 -2.61 -15.90
CA TYR A 69 10.97 -1.85 -14.96
C TYR A 69 11.53 -0.46 -14.60
N GLY A 70 12.53 0.03 -15.33
CA GLY A 70 13.14 1.35 -15.14
C GLY A 70 14.20 1.42 -14.04
N TYR A 71 14.83 0.30 -13.68
CA TYR A 71 16.00 0.32 -12.80
C TYR A 71 17.23 0.85 -13.57
N PRO A 72 18.02 1.82 -13.04
CA PRO A 72 19.07 2.46 -13.82
C PRO A 72 20.23 1.51 -14.18
N ARG A 73 20.75 1.63 -15.40
CA ARG A 73 21.89 0.81 -15.87
C ARG A 73 23.11 0.89 -14.95
N ASN A 74 23.47 2.09 -14.50
CA ASN A 74 24.61 2.29 -13.60
C ASN A 74 24.43 1.55 -12.27
N SER A 75 23.20 1.48 -11.76
CA SER A 75 22.88 0.73 -10.54
C SER A 75 22.99 -0.78 -10.76
N ILE A 76 22.61 -1.29 -11.94
CA ILE A 76 22.79 -2.70 -12.32
C ILE A 76 24.28 -3.07 -12.40
N VAL A 77 25.09 -2.22 -13.04
CA VAL A 77 26.55 -2.40 -13.08
C VAL A 77 27.15 -2.40 -11.67
N SER A 78 26.72 -1.45 -10.82
CA SER A 78 27.13 -1.41 -9.41
C SER A 78 26.75 -2.69 -8.66
N PHE A 79 25.53 -3.22 -8.89
CA PHE A 79 25.08 -4.48 -8.33
C PHE A 79 26.00 -5.64 -8.71
N PHE A 80 26.34 -5.82 -9.99
CA PHE A 80 27.25 -6.90 -10.41
C PHE A 80 28.68 -6.74 -9.88
N ASN A 81 29.18 -5.50 -9.79
CA ASN A 81 30.47 -5.23 -9.17
C ASN A 81 30.47 -5.61 -7.67
N MET A 82 29.41 -5.27 -6.94
CA MET A 82 29.24 -5.70 -5.55
C MET A 82 29.08 -7.21 -5.43
N PHE A 83 28.38 -7.84 -6.37
CA PHE A 83 28.18 -9.28 -6.41
C PHE A 83 29.52 -10.01 -6.52
N ASN A 84 30.37 -9.56 -7.45
CA ASN A 84 31.71 -10.12 -7.61
C ASN A 84 32.60 -9.84 -6.40
N LYS A 85 32.56 -8.61 -5.88
CA LYS A 85 33.30 -8.24 -4.67
C LYS A 85 32.91 -9.08 -3.46
N PHE A 86 31.63 -9.46 -3.35
CA PHE A 86 31.17 -10.30 -2.26
C PHE A 86 31.78 -11.70 -2.32
N ASP A 87 31.86 -12.30 -3.50
CA ASP A 87 32.47 -13.63 -3.69
C ASP A 87 33.96 -13.62 -3.33
N GLU A 88 34.67 -12.55 -3.72
CA GLU A 88 36.09 -12.39 -3.44
C GLU A 88 36.38 -12.05 -1.97
N ASN A 89 35.59 -11.15 -1.37
CA ASN A 89 35.79 -10.66 0.00
C ASN A 89 34.45 -10.32 0.67
N PRO A 90 33.80 -11.32 1.30
CA PRO A 90 32.53 -11.12 1.99
C PRO A 90 32.65 -10.07 3.09
N SER A 91 31.73 -9.11 3.11
CA SER A 91 31.62 -8.13 4.19
C SER A 91 30.15 -7.82 4.48
N GLU A 92 29.87 -7.47 5.73
CA GLU A 92 28.53 -7.06 6.19
C GLU A 92 27.94 -5.97 5.29
N LYS A 93 28.74 -4.94 4.95
CA LYS A 93 28.29 -3.84 4.11
C LYS A 93 27.85 -4.32 2.72
N VAL A 94 28.66 -5.12 2.04
CA VAL A 94 28.33 -5.61 0.69
C VAL A 94 27.15 -6.59 0.74
N PHE A 95 27.08 -7.43 1.77
CA PHE A 95 25.97 -8.35 2.02
C PHE A 95 24.62 -7.62 2.12
N ILE A 96 24.57 -6.52 2.86
CA ILE A 96 23.36 -5.72 3.05
C ILE A 96 23.01 -4.95 1.76
N GLU A 97 23.98 -4.29 1.13
CA GLU A 97 23.75 -3.47 -0.08
C GLU A 97 23.28 -4.30 -1.28
N LEU A 98 23.76 -5.54 -1.43
CA LEU A 98 23.26 -6.47 -2.46
C LEU A 98 21.78 -6.79 -2.27
N GLN A 99 21.36 -7.01 -1.01
CA GLN A 99 19.96 -7.28 -0.71
C GLN A 99 19.09 -6.04 -0.91
N LYS A 100 19.55 -4.86 -0.48
CA LYS A 100 18.83 -3.59 -0.76
C LYS A 100 18.69 -3.34 -2.26
N SER A 101 19.71 -3.66 -3.05
CA SER A 101 19.67 -3.51 -4.51
C SER A 101 18.56 -4.36 -5.16
N VAL A 102 18.39 -5.62 -4.75
CA VAL A 102 17.30 -6.45 -5.28
C VAL A 102 15.93 -6.03 -4.76
N VAL A 103 15.85 -5.47 -3.55
CA VAL A 103 14.62 -4.82 -3.02
C VAL A 103 14.26 -3.61 -3.88
N ASP A 104 15.22 -2.77 -4.25
CA ASP A 104 14.97 -1.62 -5.12
C ASP A 104 14.52 -2.04 -6.52
N MET A 105 15.13 -3.07 -7.10
CA MET A 105 14.69 -3.65 -8.37
C MET A 105 13.24 -4.15 -8.28
N PHE A 106 12.88 -4.81 -7.17
CA PHE A 106 11.52 -5.28 -6.96
C PHE A 106 10.53 -4.12 -6.75
N SER A 107 10.92 -3.09 -6.01
CA SER A 107 10.17 -1.84 -5.86
C SER A 107 9.84 -1.23 -7.24
N LYS A 108 10.82 -1.18 -8.15
CA LYS A 108 10.58 -0.77 -9.55
C LYS A 108 9.55 -1.65 -10.28
N LYS A 109 9.62 -2.98 -10.12
CA LYS A 109 8.60 -3.91 -10.67
C LYS A 109 7.21 -3.57 -10.11
N LYS A 110 7.08 -3.41 -8.79
CA LYS A 110 5.81 -3.10 -8.11
C LYS A 110 5.21 -1.77 -8.59
N LYS A 111 6.04 -0.77 -8.92
CA LYS A 111 5.57 0.49 -9.52
C LYS A 111 5.12 0.34 -10.98
N ALA A 112 5.82 -0.49 -11.74
CA ALA A 112 5.54 -0.66 -13.17
C ALA A 112 4.32 -1.55 -13.45
N ILE A 113 4.11 -2.59 -12.64
CA ILE A 113 3.05 -3.59 -12.84
C ILE A 113 2.40 -4.01 -11.52
N LYS A 114 1.16 -4.49 -11.60
CA LYS A 114 0.48 -5.07 -10.44
C LYS A 114 1.16 -6.38 -10.04
N VAL A 115 1.71 -6.43 -8.83
CA VAL A 115 2.34 -7.61 -8.25
C VAL A 115 1.39 -8.30 -7.27
N SER A 116 1.38 -9.63 -7.27
CA SER A 116 0.54 -10.41 -6.36
C SER A 116 1.11 -10.46 -4.93
N SER A 117 0.25 -10.57 -3.91
CA SER A 117 0.69 -10.76 -2.53
C SER A 117 1.58 -12.00 -2.36
N GLY A 118 1.32 -13.07 -3.13
CA GLY A 118 2.14 -14.27 -3.11
C GLY A 118 3.57 -14.05 -3.63
N GLU A 119 3.78 -13.18 -4.63
CA GLU A 119 5.14 -12.81 -5.07
C GLU A 119 5.86 -11.96 -4.03
N ILE A 120 5.15 -11.03 -3.37
CA ILE A 120 5.71 -10.20 -2.28
C ILE A 120 6.22 -11.11 -1.15
N GLU A 121 5.40 -12.06 -0.70
CA GLU A 121 5.80 -12.99 0.37
C GLU A 121 6.93 -13.92 -0.06
N LYS A 122 6.98 -14.35 -1.34
CA LYS A 122 8.10 -15.14 -1.85
C LYS A 122 9.42 -14.37 -1.78
N ILE A 123 9.45 -13.11 -2.20
CA ILE A 123 10.68 -12.30 -2.11
C ILE A 123 11.04 -12.05 -0.66
N LYS A 124 10.07 -11.66 0.16
CA LYS A 124 10.26 -11.44 1.60
C LYS A 124 10.90 -12.66 2.28
N GLY A 125 10.42 -13.86 1.99
CA GLY A 125 10.94 -15.11 2.54
C GLY A 125 12.35 -15.49 2.06
N LEU A 126 12.88 -14.83 1.03
CA LEU A 126 14.23 -15.04 0.50
C LEU A 126 15.24 -13.98 0.97
N LEU A 127 14.77 -12.87 1.54
CA LEU A 127 15.66 -11.89 2.15
C LEU A 127 16.28 -12.48 3.42
N PHE A 128 17.59 -12.26 3.60
CA PHE A 128 18.31 -12.74 4.78
C PHE A 128 17.87 -11.90 5.97
N SER A 129 16.91 -12.44 6.70
CA SER A 129 16.21 -11.80 7.80
C SER A 129 15.78 -12.87 8.81
N PRO A 130 15.49 -12.49 10.07
CA PRO A 130 14.97 -13.41 11.08
C PRO A 130 13.62 -14.05 10.70
N ASP A 131 12.85 -13.42 9.82
CA ASP A 131 11.52 -13.88 9.42
C ASP A 131 11.55 -14.84 8.21
N ALA A 132 12.73 -15.14 7.67
CA ALA A 132 12.86 -16.06 6.55
C ALA A 132 12.45 -17.49 6.95
N CYS A 133 11.74 -18.19 6.07
CA CYS A 133 11.27 -19.56 6.37
C CYS A 133 12.40 -20.60 6.41
N ASN A 134 13.54 -20.31 5.78
CA ASN A 134 14.66 -21.26 5.68
C ASN A 134 15.71 -21.00 6.77
N SER A 135 15.99 -22.01 7.59
CA SER A 135 16.94 -21.91 8.71
C SER A 135 18.37 -21.55 8.28
N LEU A 136 18.83 -21.97 7.09
CA LEU A 136 20.16 -21.64 6.59
C LEU A 136 20.28 -20.14 6.29
N ILE A 137 19.23 -19.56 5.69
CA ILE A 137 19.15 -18.12 5.41
C ILE A 137 19.19 -17.33 6.72
N VAL A 138 18.38 -17.75 7.71
CA VAL A 138 18.34 -17.11 9.03
C VAL A 138 19.71 -17.19 9.71
N SER A 139 20.31 -18.37 9.80
CA SER A 139 21.63 -18.56 10.42
C SER A 139 22.71 -17.73 9.73
N TYR A 140 22.74 -17.70 8.40
CA TYR A 140 23.73 -16.91 7.65
C TYR A 140 23.56 -15.41 7.89
N ASN A 141 22.32 -14.93 8.03
CA ASN A 141 22.07 -13.53 8.36
C ASN A 141 22.70 -13.10 9.70
N PHE A 142 22.52 -13.92 10.74
CA PHE A 142 23.11 -13.67 12.07
C PHE A 142 24.64 -13.76 12.07
N MET A 143 25.23 -14.52 11.15
CA MET A 143 26.69 -14.57 11.00
C MET A 143 27.25 -13.34 10.27
N MET A 144 26.50 -12.81 9.29
CA MET A 144 26.97 -11.75 8.41
C MET A 144 26.64 -10.33 8.90
N THR A 145 25.66 -10.17 9.80
CA THR A 145 25.13 -8.86 10.20
C THR A 145 25.12 -8.67 11.70
N LYS A 146 25.39 -7.44 12.14
CA LYS A 146 25.20 -6.98 13.52
C LYS A 146 23.75 -6.62 13.80
N ASN A 147 23.03 -6.14 12.78
CA ASN A 147 21.60 -5.86 12.83
C ASN A 147 20.83 -6.76 11.87
N PRO A 148 20.32 -7.92 12.35
CA PRO A 148 19.61 -8.89 11.53
C PRO A 148 18.34 -8.35 10.84
N TYR A 149 17.72 -7.30 11.39
CA TYR A 149 16.47 -6.75 10.88
C TYR A 149 16.65 -5.64 9.84
N GLU A 150 17.89 -5.21 9.56
CA GLU A 150 18.14 -4.04 8.69
C GLU A 150 17.49 -4.19 7.30
N VAL A 151 17.72 -5.32 6.64
CA VAL A 151 17.18 -5.58 5.30
C VAL A 151 15.66 -5.69 5.31
N MET A 152 15.08 -6.34 6.34
CA MET A 152 13.62 -6.47 6.47
C MET A 152 12.95 -5.11 6.70
N ASN A 153 13.51 -4.28 7.57
CA ASN A 153 13.00 -2.93 7.81
C ASN A 153 13.10 -2.06 6.55
N TYR A 154 14.18 -2.21 5.78
CA TYR A 154 14.32 -1.55 4.49
C TYR A 154 13.23 -2.00 3.52
N PHE A 155 12.99 -3.30 3.39
CA PHE A 155 11.93 -3.86 2.54
C PHE A 155 10.55 -3.33 2.92
N ILE A 156 10.17 -3.41 4.21
CA ILE A 156 8.86 -2.94 4.68
C ILE A 156 8.69 -1.45 4.39
N THR A 157 9.71 -0.63 4.71
CA THR A 157 9.70 0.80 4.41
C THR A 157 9.50 1.03 2.91
N LYS A 158 10.25 0.33 2.06
CA LYS A 158 10.21 0.59 0.62
C LYS A 158 8.92 0.13 -0.04
N ILE A 159 8.35 -0.99 0.41
CA ILE A 159 7.08 -1.51 -0.10
C ILE A 159 5.87 -0.70 0.42
N SER A 160 5.97 -0.08 1.61
CA SER A 160 4.90 0.73 2.22
C SER A 160 4.91 2.21 1.80
N GLU A 161 6.08 2.82 1.59
CA GLU A 161 6.20 4.14 0.95
C GLU A 161 5.44 4.17 -0.38
N GLU A 162 5.46 3.05 -1.11
CA GLU A 162 4.79 2.92 -2.40
C GLU A 162 3.28 2.77 -2.30
N GLU A 163 2.74 2.16 -1.25
CA GLU A 163 1.29 2.17 -1.02
C GLU A 163 0.79 3.60 -0.76
N ASN A 164 1.64 4.45 -0.18
CA ASN A 164 1.33 5.86 0.06
C ASN A 164 1.55 6.73 -1.19
N GLU A 165 2.52 6.42 -2.06
CA GLU A 165 2.67 7.08 -3.38
C GLU A 165 1.57 6.67 -4.37
N VAL A 166 1.12 5.41 -4.39
CA VAL A 166 -0.03 5.00 -5.22
C VAL A 166 -1.34 5.62 -4.71
N LYS A 167 -1.46 5.88 -3.41
CA LYS A 167 -2.52 6.71 -2.82
C LYS A 167 -2.36 8.21 -3.10
N SER A 168 -1.21 8.69 -3.57
CA SER A 168 -0.97 10.12 -3.84
C SER A 168 -1.49 10.58 -5.20
N VAL A 169 -1.90 9.66 -6.08
CA VAL A 169 -2.99 9.96 -7.03
C VAL A 169 -4.30 9.95 -6.24
N ARG A 170 -4.43 10.89 -5.28
CA ARG A 170 -5.67 11.07 -4.53
C ARG A 170 -6.75 11.36 -5.56
N LYS A 171 -7.67 10.43 -5.78
CA LYS A 171 -8.86 10.72 -6.57
C LYS A 171 -9.61 11.83 -5.86
N LYS A 172 -10.11 12.80 -6.62
CA LYS A 172 -11.03 13.81 -6.08
C LYS A 172 -12.23 13.09 -5.46
N GLU A 173 -12.31 13.09 -4.14
CA GLU A 173 -13.47 12.61 -3.41
C GLU A 173 -14.49 13.74 -3.37
N PHE A 174 -15.47 13.68 -4.26
CA PHE A 174 -16.59 14.62 -4.26
C PHE A 174 -17.65 14.16 -3.25
N LEU A 175 -18.14 15.09 -2.44
CA LEU A 175 -19.29 14.91 -1.58
C LEU A 175 -20.60 15.07 -2.38
N ASN A 176 -21.73 14.90 -1.69
CA ASN A 176 -23.04 15.23 -2.26
C ASN A 176 -23.05 16.69 -2.75
N LEU A 177 -23.48 16.90 -4.00
CA LEU A 177 -23.57 18.20 -4.65
C LEU A 177 -24.34 19.23 -3.80
N GLU A 178 -25.47 18.82 -3.23
CA GLU A 178 -26.30 19.69 -2.38
C GLU A 178 -25.52 20.20 -1.16
N ALA A 179 -24.56 19.42 -0.64
CA ALA A 179 -23.74 19.82 0.49
C ALA A 179 -22.80 20.99 0.15
N TYR A 180 -22.33 21.04 -1.09
CA TYR A 180 -21.48 22.12 -1.59
C TYR A 180 -22.29 23.37 -1.93
N GLU A 181 -23.47 23.20 -2.53
CA GLU A 181 -24.38 24.29 -2.86
C GLU A 181 -24.87 25.04 -1.61
N ILE A 182 -25.13 24.34 -0.51
CA ILE A 182 -25.47 24.94 0.80
C ILE A 182 -24.37 25.91 1.27
N LEU A 183 -23.11 25.61 0.97
CA LEU A 183 -21.95 26.44 1.29
C LEU A 183 -21.57 27.41 0.16
N ARG A 184 -22.43 27.53 -0.87
CA ARG A 184 -22.29 28.41 -2.03
C ARG A 184 -21.08 28.12 -2.92
N TYR A 185 -20.62 26.86 -2.96
CA TYR A 185 -19.65 26.41 -3.94
C TYR A 185 -20.37 25.95 -5.21
N SER A 186 -19.90 26.40 -6.38
CA SER A 186 -20.42 25.94 -7.67
C SER A 186 -19.68 24.69 -8.17
N LEU A 187 -20.35 23.86 -8.98
CA LEU A 187 -19.76 22.67 -9.62
C LEU A 187 -18.47 22.99 -10.37
N ASP A 188 -18.49 24.05 -11.18
CA ASP A 188 -17.35 24.47 -12.00
C ASP A 188 -16.12 24.86 -11.16
N GLU A 189 -16.33 25.39 -9.96
CA GLU A 189 -15.25 25.73 -9.04
C GLU A 189 -14.64 24.47 -8.40
N ILE A 190 -15.48 23.54 -7.96
CA ILE A 190 -15.06 22.29 -7.30
C ILE A 190 -14.31 21.37 -8.28
N GLU A 191 -14.76 21.32 -9.54
CA GLU A 191 -14.12 20.54 -10.59
C GLU A 191 -12.74 21.08 -11.00
N LYS A 192 -12.49 22.38 -10.83
CA LYS A 192 -11.20 23.03 -11.14
C LYS A 192 -10.19 23.00 -9.99
N MET A 193 -10.62 22.72 -8.77
CA MET A 193 -9.74 22.69 -7.58
C MET A 193 -8.70 21.57 -7.64
N SER A 194 -7.54 21.80 -7.05
CA SER A 194 -6.56 20.73 -6.75
C SER A 194 -7.10 19.80 -5.65
N VAL A 195 -6.48 18.62 -5.49
CA VAL A 195 -6.99 17.63 -4.52
C VAL A 195 -6.88 18.13 -3.08
N ASP A 196 -5.81 18.87 -2.75
CA ASP A 196 -5.64 19.42 -1.41
C ASP A 196 -6.64 20.56 -1.12
N GLU A 197 -6.99 21.35 -2.13
CA GLU A 197 -8.04 22.37 -2.02
C GLU A 197 -9.42 21.73 -1.82
N LEU A 198 -9.73 20.66 -2.57
CA LEU A 198 -10.96 19.91 -2.43
C LEU A 198 -11.07 19.25 -1.05
N ASP A 199 -9.99 18.65 -0.54
CA ASP A 199 -9.95 18.06 0.80
C ASP A 199 -10.18 19.11 1.90
N ALA A 200 -9.67 20.33 1.71
CA ALA A 200 -9.92 21.43 2.63
C ALA A 200 -11.39 21.89 2.59
N VAL A 201 -12.00 21.96 1.40
CA VAL A 201 -13.43 22.26 1.23
C VAL A 201 -14.29 21.16 1.85
N ASN A 202 -13.96 19.89 1.62
CA ASN A 202 -14.66 18.75 2.20
C ASN A 202 -14.65 18.78 3.73
N LYS A 203 -13.51 19.11 4.35
CA LYS A 203 -13.42 19.31 5.80
C LYS A 203 -14.31 20.46 6.29
N LYS A 204 -14.39 21.57 5.55
CA LYS A 204 -15.29 22.69 5.88
C LYS A 204 -16.76 22.25 5.79
N VAL A 205 -17.13 21.47 4.80
CA VAL A 205 -18.48 20.90 4.64
C VAL A 205 -18.84 20.02 5.85
N TYR A 206 -17.98 19.07 6.21
CA TYR A 206 -18.22 18.22 7.38
C TYR A 206 -18.28 19.03 8.69
N ASN A 207 -17.40 20.01 8.86
CA ASN A 207 -17.40 20.87 10.04
C ASN A 207 -18.67 21.74 10.14
N PHE A 208 -19.19 22.25 9.01
CA PHE A 208 -20.43 23.03 8.98
C PHE A 208 -21.63 22.22 9.52
N PHE A 209 -21.68 20.93 9.20
CA PHE A 209 -22.71 20.01 9.73
C PHE A 209 -22.33 19.37 11.08
N ASN A 210 -21.24 19.79 11.73
CA ASN A 210 -20.70 19.22 12.97
C ASN A 210 -20.44 17.70 12.89
N ILE A 211 -20.00 17.20 11.74
CA ILE A 211 -19.70 15.78 11.50
C ILE A 211 -18.20 15.56 11.69
N ASN A 212 -17.84 14.57 12.51
CA ASN A 212 -16.45 14.16 12.65
C ASN A 212 -15.97 13.41 11.39
N VAL A 213 -14.90 13.90 10.77
CA VAL A 213 -14.33 13.34 9.53
C VAL A 213 -13.81 11.90 9.71
N ASN A 214 -13.52 11.49 10.95
CA ASN A 214 -13.01 10.15 11.28
C ASN A 214 -14.11 9.12 11.60
N THR A 215 -15.39 9.49 11.51
CA THR A 215 -16.51 8.57 11.82
C THR A 215 -16.76 7.60 10.65
N ILE A 216 -16.99 6.32 10.95
CA ILE A 216 -17.19 5.25 9.94
C ILE A 216 -18.36 5.54 8.99
N ASN A 217 -19.40 6.23 9.46
CA ASN A 217 -20.63 6.53 8.72
C ASN A 217 -20.78 8.01 8.30
N LYS A 218 -19.66 8.72 8.13
CA LYS A 218 -19.63 10.17 7.83
C LYS A 218 -20.50 10.58 6.63
N GLU A 219 -20.52 9.80 5.55
CA GLU A 219 -21.30 10.10 4.34
C GLU A 219 -22.81 9.99 4.58
N TYR A 220 -23.25 8.97 5.32
CA TYR A 220 -24.65 8.81 5.71
C TYR A 220 -25.11 9.95 6.61
N LEU A 221 -24.27 10.34 7.58
CA LEU A 221 -24.55 11.47 8.47
C LEU A 221 -24.64 12.79 7.69
N LEU A 222 -23.77 12.98 6.69
CA LEU A 222 -23.78 14.15 5.83
C LEU A 222 -25.06 14.22 5.00
N ASN A 223 -25.42 13.15 4.30
CA ASN A 223 -26.65 13.10 3.50
C ASN A 223 -27.89 13.34 4.36
N LYS A 224 -27.93 12.80 5.58
CA LYS A 224 -29.02 13.04 6.53
C LYS A 224 -29.08 14.50 6.99
N ALA A 225 -27.93 15.13 7.25
CA ALA A 225 -27.84 16.52 7.68
C ALA A 225 -28.23 17.48 6.56
N VAL A 226 -27.75 17.25 5.33
CA VAL A 226 -28.11 17.98 4.12
C VAL A 226 -29.62 17.88 3.86
N TYR A 227 -30.18 16.67 3.91
CA TYR A 227 -31.62 16.48 3.74
C TYR A 227 -32.45 17.26 4.77
N ASN A 228 -32.08 17.20 6.05
CA ASN A 228 -32.77 17.94 7.11
C ASN A 228 -32.64 19.47 6.98
N TYR A 229 -31.52 19.94 6.40
CA TYR A 229 -31.30 21.36 6.13
C TYR A 229 -32.18 21.86 4.99
N SER A 230 -32.23 21.10 3.89
CA SER A 230 -33.06 21.40 2.72
C SER A 230 -34.56 21.19 2.97
N HIS A 231 -34.91 20.31 3.92
CA HIS A 231 -36.28 20.01 4.33
C HIS A 231 -36.45 20.24 5.84
N PRO A 232 -36.47 21.51 6.28
CA PRO A 232 -36.64 21.82 7.69
C PRO A 232 -37.96 21.24 8.18
N LYS A 233 -37.90 20.36 9.18
CA LYS A 233 -39.12 19.86 9.84
C LYS A 233 -39.89 21.06 10.38
N SER A 234 -41.19 21.10 10.17
CA SER A 234 -42.07 22.04 10.86
C SER A 234 -41.81 21.95 12.36
N ALA A 235 -41.67 23.09 13.04
CA ALA A 235 -41.28 23.24 14.44
C ALA A 235 -42.15 22.47 15.48
N PHE A 236 -43.17 21.76 15.02
CA PHE A 236 -44.13 20.98 15.80
C PHE A 236 -43.69 19.56 16.18
N SER A 237 -42.48 19.10 15.82
CA SER A 237 -42.12 17.67 15.96
C SER A 237 -40.72 17.43 16.57
N THR A 238 -40.20 18.34 17.40
CA THR A 238 -38.88 18.17 18.03
C THR A 238 -38.91 17.85 19.52
N GLY A 239 -40.08 17.75 20.15
CA GLY A 239 -40.22 17.19 21.49
C GLY A 239 -40.45 15.69 21.44
N ASN A 240 -39.82 14.90 22.32
CA ASN A 240 -40.22 13.50 22.55
C ASN A 240 -41.75 13.44 22.59
N GLY A 241 -42.38 12.57 21.79
CA GLY A 241 -43.84 12.55 21.58
C GLY A 241 -44.70 12.50 22.86
N TYR A 242 -44.09 12.25 24.01
CA TYR A 242 -44.66 12.45 25.34
C TYR A 242 -45.12 13.90 25.62
N VAL A 243 -44.37 14.91 25.19
CA VAL A 243 -44.71 16.33 25.40
C VAL A 243 -45.91 16.72 24.54
N ASP A 244 -45.97 16.25 23.30
CA ASP A 244 -47.09 16.50 22.39
C ASP A 244 -48.36 15.80 22.89
N ILE A 245 -48.24 14.57 23.40
CA ILE A 245 -49.35 13.86 24.06
C ILE A 245 -49.84 14.66 25.28
N LEU A 246 -48.92 15.19 26.12
CA LEU A 246 -49.29 15.98 27.28
C LEU A 246 -50.04 17.27 26.91
N PHE A 247 -49.62 17.94 25.84
CA PHE A 247 -50.27 19.17 25.37
C PHE A 247 -51.68 18.90 24.84
N TYR A 248 -51.85 17.82 24.06
CA TYR A 248 -53.18 17.38 23.62
C TYR A 248 -54.08 16.98 24.79
N LEU A 249 -53.54 16.27 25.79
CA LEU A 249 -54.30 15.87 26.98
C LEU A 249 -54.74 17.08 27.81
N ALA A 250 -53.87 18.10 27.93
CA ALA A 250 -54.21 19.35 28.62
C ALA A 250 -55.33 20.13 27.92
N ILE A 251 -55.29 20.24 26.58
CA ILE A 251 -56.33 20.92 25.80
C ILE A 251 -57.67 20.18 25.94
N THR A 252 -57.68 18.86 25.77
CA THR A 252 -58.90 18.04 25.87
C THR A 252 -59.50 18.08 27.28
N ALA A 253 -58.68 18.03 28.33
CA ALA A 253 -59.13 18.15 29.71
C ALA A 253 -59.76 19.52 29.99
N THR A 254 -59.16 20.60 29.46
CA THR A 254 -59.67 21.96 29.66
C THR A 254 -61.02 22.16 28.96
N ILE A 255 -61.14 21.69 27.72
CA ILE A 255 -62.41 21.73 26.97
C ILE A 255 -63.48 20.91 27.69
N GLY A 256 -63.14 19.71 28.15
CA GLY A 256 -64.05 18.85 28.92
C GLY A 256 -64.53 19.51 30.21
N PHE A 257 -63.64 20.20 30.94
CA PHE A 257 -63.97 20.90 32.17
C PHE A 257 -64.89 22.11 31.93
N VAL A 258 -64.64 22.87 30.87
CA VAL A 258 -65.50 24.01 30.47
C VAL A 258 -66.89 23.53 30.08
N ILE A 259 -67.00 22.45 29.30
CA ILE A 259 -68.29 21.84 28.95
C ILE A 259 -69.00 21.35 30.21
N PHE A 260 -68.30 20.64 31.10
CA PHE A 260 -68.86 20.14 32.35
C PHE A 260 -69.42 21.26 33.24
N ILE A 261 -68.67 22.36 33.41
CA ILE A 261 -69.14 23.55 34.13
C ILE A 261 -70.39 24.14 33.46
N LEU A 262 -70.39 24.29 32.14
CA LEU A 262 -71.54 24.80 31.41
C LEU A 262 -72.78 23.92 31.59
N THR A 263 -72.60 22.59 31.68
CA THR A 263 -73.71 21.63 31.89
C THR A 263 -74.25 21.60 33.32
N ILE A 264 -73.51 22.14 34.28
CA ILE A 264 -73.94 22.25 35.69
C ILE A 264 -74.58 23.62 35.96
N ILE A 265 -74.15 24.65 35.25
CA ILE A 265 -74.63 26.02 35.42
C ILE A 265 -75.89 26.31 34.59
N PHE A 266 -76.10 25.62 33.46
CA PHE A 266 -77.33 25.63 32.66
C PHE A 266 -78.13 24.34 32.86
#